data_AF-A0A7I4CT45-F1
#
_entry.id   AF-A0A7I4CT45-F1
#
_cell.length_a   1.000
_cell.length_b   1.000
_cell.length_c   1.000
_cell.angle_alpha   90.00
_cell.angle_beta   90.00
_cell.angle_gamma   90.00
#
_symmetry.space_group_name_H-M   'P 1'
#
loop_
_entity.id
_entity.type
_entity.pdbx_description
1 polymer ?
#
loop_
_entity_poly.entity_id
_entity_poly.type
_entity_poly.pdbx_seq_one_letter_code
_entity_poly.pdbx_strand_id
1 'polypeptide(L)'
;MNRVWSRNAVSIWRNFLVRNGGSCGYSSLSSEVGLGASESQQSVVQKQVREKVRERVIPPGGLLALNTLADNPGSRHQKTRLGRGIGSGKGKTAGRGHKGQKARNGRSPRLGFEGGQTPLRLRIPKRGFTNNFMNTFQEVNLTTIAELAKEGRIDTSQLITMKALKDAGALGKKMKDGVKLLGRGAEKFSLPLQIESIRACQSSH
;
A
#
# COMPACT_ATOMS: atom_id res chain seq x y z
N MET A 1 -3.43 -40.25 -4.39
CA MET A 1 -4.11 -40.02 -3.09
C MET A 1 -4.25 -38.52 -2.90
N ASN A 2 -5.44 -37.99 -3.19
CA ASN A 2 -6.43 -37.53 -2.20
C ASN A 2 -5.91 -36.36 -1.33
N ARG A 3 -6.41 -35.11 -1.52
CA ARG A 3 -7.68 -34.54 -0.99
C ARG A 3 -7.50 -34.12 0.50
N VAL A 4 -7.91 -32.99 1.09
CA VAL A 4 -8.90 -31.89 0.88
C VAL A 4 -8.59 -30.82 1.97
N TRP A 5 -8.83 -29.51 1.78
CA TRP A 5 -9.82 -28.60 2.46
C TRP A 5 -9.17 -27.19 2.52
N SER A 6 -9.82 -26.03 2.46
CA SER A 6 -11.23 -25.62 2.31
C SER A 6 -11.32 -24.09 2.50
N ARG A 7 -12.20 -23.41 1.73
CA ARG A 7 -13.12 -22.28 2.07
C ARG A 7 -12.57 -21.10 2.91
N ASN A 8 -12.77 -19.81 2.61
CA ASN A 8 -14.00 -19.04 2.37
C ASN A 8 -13.53 -17.60 2.02
N ALA A 9 -13.97 -16.94 0.94
CA ALA A 9 -15.29 -16.32 0.78
C ALA A 9 -15.59 -15.25 1.86
N VAL A 10 -15.22 -14.00 1.57
CA VAL A 10 -15.77 -12.82 2.23
C VAL A 10 -17.00 -12.38 1.44
N SER A 11 -18.16 -12.68 2.01
CA SER A 11 -19.44 -12.03 1.71
C SER A 11 -19.47 -10.66 2.41
N ILE A 12 -20.15 -9.68 1.83
CA ILE A 12 -21.18 -8.80 2.47
C ILE A 12 -21.27 -7.45 1.74
N TRP A 13 -22.52 -7.15 1.34
CA TRP A 13 -23.09 -5.92 0.78
C TRP A 13 -22.75 -5.64 -0.71
N ARG A 14 -23.73 -5.53 -1.61
CA ARG A 14 -24.92 -4.67 -1.47
C ARG A 14 -26.03 -5.15 -2.40
N ASN A 15 -27.11 -5.65 -1.82
CA ASN A 15 -28.42 -5.66 -2.45
C ASN A 15 -29.07 -4.28 -2.19
N PHE A 16 -30.15 -3.96 -2.92
CA PHE A 16 -31.09 -2.84 -2.69
C PHE A 16 -30.93 -1.60 -3.60
N LEU A 17 -31.50 -1.67 -4.82
CA LEU A 17 -32.72 -0.90 -5.17
C LEU A 17 -33.21 -1.28 -6.60
N VAL A 18 -34.41 -1.85 -6.67
CA VAL A 18 -35.27 -1.93 -7.88
C VAL A 18 -36.69 -1.59 -7.44
N ARG A 19 -37.46 -0.99 -8.37
CA ARG A 19 -38.90 -0.62 -8.36
C ARG A 19 -39.14 0.87 -8.06
N ASN A 20 -39.95 1.65 -8.79
CA ASN A 20 -40.86 1.53 -9.95
C ASN A 20 -40.91 2.96 -10.56
N GLY A 21 -41.02 3.21 -11.87
CA GLY A 21 -42.22 3.04 -12.70
C GLY A 21 -42.98 4.38 -12.83
N GLY A 22 -43.11 4.94 -14.03
CA GLY A 22 -43.92 6.15 -14.27
C GLY A 22 -43.65 6.85 -15.60
N SER A 23 -44.50 6.52 -16.58
CA SER A 23 -44.55 6.98 -17.97
C SER A 23 -45.00 8.44 -18.17
N CYS A 24 -44.52 9.09 -19.24
CA CYS A 24 -45.37 9.95 -20.06
C CYS A 24 -44.79 9.98 -21.49
N GLY A 25 -45.62 9.57 -22.46
CA GLY A 25 -45.27 9.51 -23.87
C GLY A 25 -45.56 10.81 -24.61
N TYR A 26 -44.99 10.91 -25.80
CA TYR A 26 -45.59 11.63 -26.93
C TYR A 26 -45.28 10.86 -28.22
N SER A 27 -46.35 10.53 -28.93
CA SER A 27 -46.45 10.15 -30.36
C SER A 27 -45.70 11.13 -31.27
N SER A 28 -45.30 10.87 -32.50
CA SER A 28 -45.49 9.82 -33.52
C SER A 28 -44.59 10.22 -34.70
N LEU A 29 -44.13 9.25 -35.50
CA LEU A 29 -44.07 9.27 -36.99
C LEU A 29 -43.00 8.31 -37.52
N SER A 30 -43.53 7.27 -38.15
CA SER A 30 -43.01 6.35 -39.14
C SER A 30 -41.76 6.77 -39.93
N SER A 31 -40.76 5.88 -39.97
CA SER A 31 -40.30 5.28 -41.22
C SER A 31 -39.28 4.18 -40.92
N GLU A 32 -39.58 2.98 -41.41
CA GLU A 32 -38.72 1.82 -41.41
C GLU A 32 -37.54 2.03 -42.36
N VAL A 33 -36.32 1.88 -41.84
CA VAL A 33 -35.19 1.30 -42.57
C VAL A 33 -34.21 0.72 -41.57
N GLY A 34 -34.25 -0.60 -41.42
CA GLY A 34 -33.25 -1.33 -40.67
C GLY A 34 -31.94 -1.40 -41.46
N LEU A 35 -30.82 -1.15 -40.80
CA LEU A 35 -29.51 -1.73 -41.08
C LEU A 35 -28.75 -1.79 -39.75
N GLY A 36 -28.62 -2.99 -39.19
CA GLY A 36 -27.85 -3.25 -37.99
C GLY A 36 -26.36 -3.04 -38.27
N ALA A 37 -25.71 -2.22 -37.44
CA ALA A 37 -24.26 -2.10 -37.41
C ALA A 37 -23.76 -2.55 -36.03
N SER A 38 -22.92 -3.57 -36.06
CA SER A 38 -22.30 -4.28 -34.95
C SER A 38 -21.51 -3.35 -34.00
N GLU A 39 -22.03 -3.15 -32.79
CA GLU A 39 -21.41 -2.33 -31.73
C GLU A 39 -20.34 -3.09 -30.91
N SER A 40 -19.79 -4.18 -31.44
CA SER A 40 -18.85 -5.07 -30.75
C SER A 40 -17.40 -4.93 -31.22
N GLN A 41 -17.14 -4.28 -32.36
CA GLN A 41 -15.80 -4.29 -32.95
C GLN A 41 -14.88 -3.18 -32.43
N GLN A 42 -15.41 -2.04 -31.99
CA GLN A 42 -14.57 -0.92 -31.54
C GLN A 42 -14.00 -1.11 -30.12
N SER A 43 -14.69 -1.86 -29.25
CA SER A 43 -14.22 -2.16 -27.89
C SER A 43 -13.22 -3.33 -27.84
N VAL A 44 -13.32 -4.28 -28.78
CA VAL A 44 -12.39 -5.41 -28.94
C VAL A 44 -11.06 -4.92 -29.49
N VAL A 45 -11.04 -4.00 -30.46
CA VAL A 45 -9.81 -3.40 -30.99
C VAL A 45 -9.08 -2.59 -29.92
N GLN A 46 -9.80 -1.81 -29.09
CA GLN A 46 -9.19 -1.07 -27.98
C GLN A 46 -8.70 -1.99 -26.85
N LYS A 47 -9.35 -3.13 -26.61
CA LYS A 47 -8.85 -4.17 -25.67
C LYS A 47 -7.62 -4.89 -26.22
N GLN A 48 -7.61 -5.25 -27.50
CA GLN A 48 -6.47 -5.91 -28.17
C GLN A 48 -5.22 -5.04 -28.21
N VAL A 49 -5.34 -3.73 -28.47
CA VAL A 49 -4.20 -2.80 -28.41
C VAL A 49 -3.66 -2.64 -26.98
N ARG A 50 -4.53 -2.80 -25.97
CA ARG A 50 -4.15 -2.65 -24.55
C ARG A 50 -3.52 -3.92 -23.96
N GLU A 51 -3.88 -5.10 -24.47
CA GLU A 51 -3.19 -6.37 -24.19
C GLU A 51 -1.85 -6.48 -24.91
N LYS A 52 -1.77 -6.05 -26.18
CA LYS A 52 -0.55 -6.13 -26.99
C LYS A 52 0.61 -5.25 -26.49
N VAL A 53 0.33 -4.26 -25.63
CA VAL A 53 1.34 -3.39 -24.99
C VAL A 53 1.88 -3.98 -23.68
N ARG A 54 1.30 -5.08 -23.16
CA ARG A 54 1.65 -5.65 -21.84
C ARG A 54 2.68 -6.80 -21.87
N GLU A 55 3.07 -7.30 -23.03
CA GLU A 55 4.18 -8.27 -23.15
C GLU A 55 5.42 -7.60 -23.77
N ARG A 56 6.12 -6.81 -22.95
CA ARG A 56 7.58 -6.69 -23.09
C ARG A 56 8.24 -7.34 -21.89
N VAL A 57 7.84 -8.57 -21.64
CA VAL A 57 8.62 -9.49 -20.81
C VAL A 57 9.46 -10.29 -21.79
N ILE A 58 10.76 -10.40 -21.50
CA ILE A 58 11.79 -11.09 -22.29
C ILE A 58 11.19 -12.36 -22.93
N PRO A 59 11.28 -12.56 -24.25
CA PRO A 59 10.83 -13.81 -24.85
C PRO A 59 11.61 -14.95 -24.18
N PRO A 60 10.93 -15.99 -23.65
CA PRO A 60 11.60 -17.07 -22.95
C PRO A 60 12.50 -17.83 -23.95
N GLY A 61 13.80 -17.53 -23.93
CA GLY A 61 14.79 -18.08 -24.87
C GLY A 61 15.78 -17.07 -25.47
N GLY A 62 15.67 -15.77 -25.19
CA GLY A 62 16.63 -14.76 -25.63
C GLY A 62 17.94 -14.77 -24.84
N LEU A 63 19.08 -14.64 -25.53
CA LEU A 63 20.41 -14.48 -24.93
C LEU A 63 20.47 -13.17 -24.14
N LEU A 64 20.92 -13.20 -22.88
CA LEU A 64 21.00 -12.03 -22.01
C LEU A 64 22.07 -11.06 -22.52
N ALA A 65 21.66 -10.05 -23.28
CA ALA A 65 22.52 -9.00 -23.81
C ALA A 65 22.11 -7.63 -23.23
N LEU A 66 23.04 -6.65 -23.26
CA LEU A 66 22.81 -5.33 -22.65
C LEU A 66 21.61 -4.58 -23.23
N ASN A 67 21.21 -4.89 -24.48
CA ASN A 67 20.08 -4.29 -25.18
C ASN A 67 18.72 -4.92 -24.84
N THR A 68 18.70 -6.10 -24.22
CA THR A 68 17.46 -6.84 -23.89
C THR A 68 17.06 -6.74 -22.42
N LEU A 69 17.83 -6.01 -21.61
CA LEU A 69 17.50 -5.77 -20.20
C LEU A 69 16.33 -4.80 -20.10
N ALA A 70 15.25 -5.23 -19.44
CA ALA A 70 14.09 -4.41 -19.14
C ALA A 70 13.63 -4.69 -17.70
N ASP A 71 13.13 -3.65 -17.04
CA ASP A 71 12.53 -3.79 -15.71
C ASP A 71 11.21 -4.58 -15.77
N ASN A 72 10.81 -5.11 -14.61
CA ASN A 72 9.50 -5.73 -14.44
C ASN A 72 8.38 -4.78 -14.90
N PRO A 73 7.37 -5.29 -15.64
CA PRO A 73 6.27 -4.47 -16.12
C PRO A 73 5.56 -3.79 -14.95
N GLY A 74 5.44 -2.47 -15.01
CA GLY A 74 4.85 -1.66 -13.95
C GLY A 74 5.85 -1.01 -12.98
N SER A 75 7.14 -1.35 -13.04
CA SER A 75 8.20 -0.66 -12.28
C SER A 75 8.26 0.85 -12.60
N ARG A 76 8.10 1.20 -13.89
CA ARG A 76 8.13 2.59 -14.36
C ARG A 76 6.80 3.01 -14.97
N HIS A 77 6.21 4.07 -14.41
CA HIS A 77 5.05 4.73 -15.00
C HIS A 77 5.48 5.82 -16.00
N GLN A 78 4.76 5.94 -17.12
CA GLN A 78 5.00 6.99 -18.11
C GLN A 78 4.60 8.37 -17.55
N LYS A 79 5.53 9.33 -17.56
CA LYS A 79 5.27 10.71 -17.15
C LYS A 79 4.61 11.48 -18.30
N THR A 80 3.44 12.07 -18.04
CA THR A 80 2.81 12.99 -18.99
C THR A 80 3.61 14.29 -19.08
N ARG A 81 4.04 14.67 -20.29
CA ARG A 81 4.66 15.98 -20.55
C ARG A 81 3.56 17.03 -20.75
N LEU A 82 3.51 18.02 -19.85
CA LEU A 82 2.49 19.06 -19.86
C LEU A 82 2.70 20.05 -21.03
N GLY A 83 1.61 20.62 -21.55
CA GLY A 83 1.67 21.66 -22.59
C GLY A 83 2.04 21.17 -23.99
N ARG A 84 1.80 19.89 -24.31
CA ARG A 84 2.17 19.26 -25.60
C ARG A 84 0.93 18.86 -26.42
N GLY A 85 0.14 19.86 -26.83
CA GLY A 85 -1.04 19.67 -27.67
C GLY A 85 -2.25 19.04 -26.97
N ILE A 86 -3.38 19.02 -27.67
CA ILE A 86 -4.67 18.54 -27.14
C ILE A 86 -4.70 17.02 -26.89
N GLY A 87 -4.03 16.23 -27.74
CA GLY A 87 -4.00 14.76 -27.61
C GLY A 87 -3.37 14.25 -26.31
N SER A 88 -2.59 15.09 -25.62
CA SER A 88 -2.02 14.77 -24.30
C SER A 88 -3.01 14.89 -23.13
N GLY A 89 -4.22 15.44 -23.36
CA GLY A 89 -5.22 15.76 -22.32
C GLY A 89 -4.84 16.90 -21.37
N LYS A 90 -3.57 17.32 -21.35
CA LYS A 90 -3.03 18.42 -20.52
C LYS A 90 -2.33 19.48 -21.37
N GLY A 91 -2.92 19.80 -22.52
CA GLY A 91 -2.39 20.79 -23.48
C GLY A 91 -2.61 22.22 -23.05
N LYS A 92 -3.83 22.74 -23.25
CA LYS A 92 -4.16 24.18 -23.18
C LYS A 92 -3.78 24.86 -21.86
N THR A 93 -4.05 24.22 -20.71
CA THR A 93 -3.84 24.81 -19.38
C THR A 93 -2.80 24.07 -18.54
N ALA A 94 -2.13 23.05 -19.11
CA ALA A 94 -1.19 22.18 -18.38
C ALA A 94 -1.76 21.59 -17.07
N GLY A 95 -3.09 21.51 -16.91
CA GLY A 95 -3.76 21.05 -15.69
C GLY A 95 -3.80 22.08 -14.54
N ARG A 96 -3.46 23.35 -14.79
CA ARG A 96 -3.45 24.40 -13.76
C ARG A 96 -4.78 25.16 -13.60
N GLY A 97 -5.74 24.93 -14.50
CA GLY A 97 -7.02 25.63 -14.53
C GLY A 97 -6.98 26.95 -15.32
N HIS A 98 -7.93 27.85 -15.04
CA HIS A 98 -8.05 29.15 -15.70
C HIS A 98 -7.37 30.26 -14.90
N LYS A 99 -7.69 31.54 -15.16
CA LYS A 99 -6.99 32.77 -14.72
C LYS A 99 -7.01 33.04 -13.19
N GLY A 100 -6.63 32.07 -12.35
CA GLY A 100 -6.50 32.19 -10.90
C GLY A 100 -5.04 32.29 -10.44
N GLN A 101 -4.83 32.56 -9.14
CA GLN A 101 -3.51 32.69 -8.54
C GLN A 101 -2.62 31.45 -8.76
N LYS A 102 -3.18 30.24 -8.64
CA LYS A 102 -2.47 28.95 -8.83
C LYS A 102 -2.04 28.69 -10.27
N ALA A 103 -2.63 29.38 -11.25
CA ALA A 103 -2.33 29.18 -12.67
C ALA A 103 -1.20 30.07 -13.19
N ARG A 104 -0.88 31.15 -12.46
CA ARG A 104 0.19 32.09 -12.82
C ARG A 104 1.55 31.59 -12.33
N ASN A 105 2.61 32.09 -12.96
CA ASN A 105 3.97 31.83 -12.50
C ASN A 105 4.22 32.54 -11.17
N GLY A 106 4.93 31.88 -10.25
CA GLY A 106 5.27 32.43 -8.94
C GLY A 106 4.62 31.69 -7.77
N ARG A 107 4.29 32.42 -6.71
CA ARG A 107 3.89 31.83 -5.42
C ARG A 107 2.44 31.38 -5.43
N SER A 108 2.23 30.07 -5.40
CA SER A 108 0.94 29.48 -5.04
C SER A 108 0.66 29.65 -3.54
N PRO A 109 -0.61 29.61 -3.11
CA PRO A 109 -0.96 29.58 -1.69
C PRO A 109 -0.13 28.51 -0.96
N ARG A 110 0.44 28.87 0.20
CA ARG A 110 1.26 27.95 0.99
C ARG A 110 0.43 26.73 1.39
N LEU A 111 1.07 25.58 1.52
CA LEU A 111 0.42 24.38 2.04
C LEU A 111 -0.10 24.67 3.46
N GLY A 112 -1.42 24.62 3.64
CA GLY A 112 -2.09 24.98 4.90
C GLY A 112 -2.59 26.43 4.99
N PHE A 113 -2.67 27.18 3.89
CA PHE A 113 -3.36 28.47 3.84
C PHE A 113 -4.88 28.26 3.70
N GLU A 114 -5.65 28.76 4.67
CA GLU A 114 -7.11 28.62 4.77
C GLU A 114 -7.87 29.87 4.27
N GLY A 115 -7.29 30.65 3.34
CA GLY A 115 -7.99 31.78 2.71
C GLY A 115 -8.09 33.05 3.55
N GLY A 116 -7.26 33.20 4.59
CA GLY A 116 -7.30 34.32 5.54
C GLY A 116 -7.96 33.96 6.88
N GLN A 117 -8.59 32.78 6.95
CA GLN A 117 -9.04 32.19 8.20
C GLN A 117 -7.84 31.83 9.10
N THR A 118 -8.00 31.93 10.42
CA THR A 118 -6.97 31.49 11.39
C THR A 118 -6.69 29.99 11.19
N PRO A 119 -5.45 29.57 10.88
CA PRO A 119 -5.18 28.19 10.54
C PRO A 119 -5.38 27.26 11.73
N LEU A 120 -5.74 26.00 11.44
CA LEU A 120 -6.03 24.98 12.45
C LEU A 120 -4.94 24.85 13.54
N ARG A 121 -3.66 24.98 13.15
CA ARG A 121 -2.49 24.89 14.05
C ARG A 121 -2.45 25.97 15.14
N LEU A 122 -3.14 27.09 14.92
CA LEU A 122 -3.27 28.18 15.89
C LEU A 122 -4.57 28.10 16.69
N ARG A 123 -5.61 27.47 16.14
CA ARG A 123 -6.92 27.31 16.80
C ARG A 123 -6.87 26.27 17.92
N ILE A 124 -6.16 25.18 17.69
CA ILE A 124 -6.01 24.10 18.66
C ILE A 124 -4.87 24.46 19.62
N PRO A 125 -5.07 24.35 20.95
CA PRO A 125 -3.98 24.56 21.90
C PRO A 125 -2.89 23.51 21.71
N LYS A 126 -1.63 23.88 21.95
CA LYS A 126 -0.53 22.91 22.03
C LYS A 126 -0.75 22.05 23.28
N ARG A 127 -0.80 20.72 23.13
CA ARG A 127 -1.05 19.77 24.21
C ARG A 127 0.19 18.91 24.46
N GLY A 128 0.51 18.69 25.74
CA GLY A 128 1.61 17.85 26.17
C GLY A 128 3.00 18.47 25.95
N PHE A 129 4.02 17.67 26.20
CA PHE A 129 5.43 17.97 25.94
C PHE A 129 6.12 16.70 25.43
N THR A 130 7.20 16.86 24.68
CA THR A 130 8.05 15.73 24.28
C THR A 130 9.08 15.47 25.36
N ASN A 131 9.12 14.26 25.93
CA ASN A 131 10.14 13.89 26.90
C ASN A 131 11.44 13.48 26.18
N ASN A 132 12.46 14.34 26.24
CA ASN A 132 13.78 14.09 25.62
C ASN A 132 14.62 13.03 26.37
N PHE A 133 14.29 12.73 27.63
CA PHE A 133 14.99 11.75 28.47
C PHE A 133 14.29 10.39 28.50
N MET A 134 13.31 10.18 27.62
CA MET A 134 12.60 8.91 27.54
C MET A 134 13.50 7.84 26.92
N ASN A 135 13.85 6.82 27.70
CA ASN A 135 14.55 5.66 27.19
C ASN A 135 13.65 4.86 26.23
N THR A 136 14.16 4.61 25.04
CA THR A 136 13.54 3.87 23.95
C THR A 136 14.13 2.47 23.88
N PHE A 137 13.37 1.49 24.38
CA PHE A 137 13.74 0.08 24.33
C PHE A 137 13.20 -0.59 23.08
N GLN A 138 13.95 -1.55 22.55
CA GLN A 138 13.47 -2.45 21.51
C GLN A 138 12.74 -3.63 22.16
N GLU A 139 11.50 -3.85 21.73
CA GLU A 139 10.65 -4.91 22.27
C GLU A 139 10.96 -6.25 21.62
N VAL A 140 11.10 -7.29 22.43
CA VAL A 140 11.28 -8.69 21.98
C VAL A 140 10.22 -9.55 22.67
N ASN A 141 9.51 -10.35 21.89
CA ASN A 141 8.46 -11.22 22.40
C ASN A 141 9.00 -12.64 22.65
N LEU A 142 8.43 -13.35 23.62
CA LEU A 142 8.74 -14.78 23.84
C LEU A 142 8.45 -15.65 22.61
N THR A 143 7.42 -15.31 21.84
CA THR A 143 7.10 -15.96 20.55
C THR A 143 8.24 -15.89 19.54
N THR A 144 8.84 -14.71 19.35
CA THR A 144 9.98 -14.54 18.43
C THR A 144 11.20 -15.35 18.88
N ILE A 145 11.42 -15.47 20.19
CA ILE A 145 12.53 -16.27 20.74
C ILE A 145 12.25 -17.76 20.52
N ALA A 146 11.00 -18.22 20.71
CA ALA A 146 10.62 -19.61 20.45
C ALA A 146 10.78 -20.00 18.97
N GLU A 147 10.44 -19.10 18.04
CA GLU A 147 10.62 -19.32 16.60
C GLU A 147 12.10 -19.45 16.24
N LEU A 148 12.94 -18.54 16.75
CA LEU A 148 14.39 -18.58 16.50
C LEU A 148 15.08 -19.79 17.15
N ALA A 149 14.59 -20.24 18.30
CA ALA A 149 15.06 -21.48 18.93
C ALA A 149 14.69 -22.71 18.09
N LYS A 150 13.47 -22.75 17.51
CA LYS A 150 13.06 -23.83 16.59
C LYS A 150 13.87 -23.84 15.30
N GLU A 151 14.27 -22.68 14.81
CA GLU A 151 15.16 -22.54 13.65
C GLU A 151 16.62 -22.92 13.96
N GLY A 152 16.97 -23.15 15.24
CA GLY A 152 18.34 -23.46 15.66
C GLY A 152 19.28 -22.25 15.62
N ARG A 153 18.74 -21.02 15.60
CA ARG A 153 19.53 -19.78 15.59
C ARG A 153 19.89 -19.29 16.99
N ILE A 154 19.20 -19.80 18.00
CA ILE A 154 19.41 -19.47 19.42
C ILE A 154 19.44 -20.77 20.21
N ASP A 155 20.50 -20.96 20.99
CA ASP A 155 20.61 -22.04 21.95
C ASP A 155 19.97 -21.61 23.28
N THR A 156 18.84 -22.21 23.62
CA THR A 156 18.11 -21.90 24.86
C THR A 156 18.79 -22.45 26.13
N SER A 157 19.77 -23.35 25.97
CA SER A 157 20.55 -23.91 27.08
C SER A 157 21.61 -22.95 27.62
N GLN A 158 21.97 -21.91 26.86
CA GLN A 158 22.96 -20.91 27.27
C GLN A 158 22.31 -19.59 27.63
N LEU A 159 23.09 -18.71 28.29
CA LEU A 159 22.66 -17.34 28.58
C LEU A 159 22.48 -16.55 27.27
N ILE A 160 21.24 -16.15 26.99
CA ILE A 160 20.90 -15.33 25.84
C ILE A 160 21.19 -13.87 26.17
N THR A 161 22.31 -13.36 25.66
CA THR A 161 22.72 -11.96 25.80
C THR A 161 22.08 -11.08 24.73
N MET A 162 22.10 -9.75 24.93
CA MET A 162 21.63 -8.80 23.92
C MET A 162 22.39 -8.91 22.59
N LYS A 163 23.66 -9.33 22.62
CA LYS A 163 24.46 -9.59 21.42
C LYS A 163 23.92 -10.81 20.67
N ALA A 164 23.67 -11.91 21.38
CA ALA A 164 23.12 -13.13 20.78
C ALA A 164 21.76 -12.87 20.11
N LEU A 165 20.88 -12.08 20.74
CA LEU A 165 19.60 -11.68 20.14
C LEU A 165 19.75 -10.85 18.86
N LYS A 166 20.80 -10.03 18.77
CA LYS A 166 21.08 -9.24 17.57
C LYS A 166 21.62 -10.10 16.43
N ASP A 167 22.54 -11.01 16.74
CA ASP A 167 23.16 -11.90 15.76
C ASP A 167 22.13 -12.92 15.23
N ALA A 168 21.21 -13.36 16.09
CA ALA A 168 20.06 -14.19 15.70
C ALA A 168 19.00 -13.43 14.89
N GLY A 169 19.09 -12.11 14.75
CA GLY A 169 18.12 -11.30 14.01
C GLY A 169 16.78 -11.07 14.72
N ALA A 170 16.70 -11.34 16.02
CA ALA A 170 15.54 -10.98 16.84
C ALA A 170 15.40 -9.46 17.00
N LEU A 171 16.53 -8.75 16.94
CA LEU A 171 16.62 -7.31 17.07
C LEU A 171 16.83 -6.62 15.72
N GLY A 172 16.44 -5.35 15.68
CA GLY A 172 16.61 -4.50 14.52
C GLY A 172 18.06 -4.01 14.37
N LYS A 173 18.37 -3.39 13.24
CA LYS A 173 19.72 -2.89 12.93
C LYS A 173 20.24 -1.88 13.98
N LYS A 174 19.36 -1.07 14.56
CA LYS A 174 19.69 -0.03 15.54
C LYS A 174 19.02 -0.34 16.87
N MET A 175 19.84 -0.67 17.86
CA MET A 175 19.45 -0.72 19.27
C MET A 175 19.86 0.60 19.91
N LYS A 176 18.94 1.27 20.60
CA LYS A 176 19.21 2.49 21.36
C LYS A 176 19.51 2.13 22.81
N ASP A 177 18.51 2.27 23.69
CA ASP A 177 18.70 2.21 25.14
C ASP A 177 18.58 0.79 25.71
N GLY A 178 18.35 -0.21 24.84
CA GLY A 178 18.34 -1.62 25.24
C GLY A 178 17.19 -2.46 24.72
N VAL A 179 17.02 -3.63 25.33
CA VAL A 179 15.97 -4.61 25.02
C VAL A 179 14.97 -4.71 26.17
N LYS A 180 13.69 -4.70 25.82
CA LYS A 180 12.56 -4.97 26.73
C LYS A 180 11.89 -6.28 26.33
N LEU A 181 11.86 -7.24 27.25
CA LEU A 181 11.17 -8.51 27.05
C LEU A 181 9.67 -8.38 27.33
N LEU A 182 8.86 -8.91 26.40
CA LEU A 182 7.41 -8.94 26.46
C LEU A 182 6.88 -10.38 26.46
N GLY A 183 5.86 -10.62 27.28
CA GLY A 183 5.26 -11.94 27.51
C GLY A 183 4.27 -12.42 26.44
N ARG A 184 4.26 -11.84 25.23
CA ARG A 184 3.28 -12.21 24.20
C ARG A 184 3.53 -13.65 23.72
N GLY A 185 2.57 -14.53 24.01
CA GLY A 185 2.59 -15.96 23.69
C GLY A 185 3.35 -16.82 24.70
N ALA A 186 3.38 -16.41 25.96
CA ALA A 186 3.92 -17.20 27.07
C ALA A 186 3.32 -18.62 27.17
N GLU A 187 2.03 -18.80 26.84
CA GLU A 187 1.33 -20.09 26.90
C GLU A 187 1.97 -21.19 26.03
N LYS A 188 2.62 -20.80 24.93
CA LYS A 188 3.23 -21.73 23.97
C LYS A 188 4.73 -21.93 24.21
N PHE A 189 5.26 -21.29 25.24
CA PHE A 189 6.68 -21.25 25.52
C PHE A 189 7.04 -22.30 26.58
N SER A 190 7.57 -23.44 26.13
CA SER A 190 7.91 -24.58 27.01
C SER A 190 9.42 -24.78 27.20
N LEU A 191 10.25 -23.88 26.66
CA LEU A 191 11.71 -24.04 26.66
C LEU A 191 12.31 -23.42 27.95
N PRO A 192 13.32 -24.04 28.56
CA PRO A 192 14.07 -23.39 29.63
C PRO A 192 14.79 -22.16 29.05
N LEU A 193 14.74 -21.03 29.75
CA LEU A 193 15.18 -19.76 29.20
C LEU A 193 15.95 -18.93 30.22
N GLN A 194 17.20 -18.64 29.90
CA GLN A 194 18.03 -17.69 30.65
C GLN A 194 18.35 -16.52 29.72
N ILE A 195 17.72 -15.36 29.94
CA ILE A 195 17.95 -14.16 29.12
C ILE A 195 18.44 -13.01 29.99
N GLU A 196 19.42 -12.28 29.47
CA GLU A 196 19.83 -10.98 29.97
C GLU A 196 19.07 -9.85 29.21
N SER A 197 18.28 -9.06 29.94
CA SER A 197 17.57 -7.91 29.38
C SER A 197 17.50 -6.76 30.39
N ILE A 198 17.33 -5.52 29.90
CA ILE A 198 17.29 -4.33 30.76
C ILE A 198 15.95 -4.21 31.46
N ARG A 199 14.85 -4.60 30.80
CA ARG A 199 13.53 -4.67 31.40
C ARG A 199 12.80 -5.91 30.92
N ALA A 200 12.03 -6.50 31.82
CA ALA A 200 11.03 -7.52 31.50
C ALA A 200 9.65 -7.04 31.96
N CYS A 201 8.62 -7.39 31.21
CA CYS A 201 7.25 -7.16 31.65
C CYS A 201 6.83 -8.27 32.61
N GLN A 202 6.22 -7.88 33.74
CA GLN A 202 5.41 -8.79 34.54
C GLN A 202 4.14 -9.05 33.74
N SER A 203 4.01 -10.20 33.08
CA SER A 203 2.86 -10.49 32.23
C SER A 203 1.61 -10.71 33.08
N SER A 204 0.60 -9.83 32.95
CA SER A 204 -0.81 -10.16 33.21
C SER A 204 -1.44 -10.57 31.88
N HIS A 205 -2.29 -11.60 31.90
CA HIS A 205 -3.05 -12.16 30.77
C HIS A 205 -3.48 -11.14 29.71
#